data_AF-A0A1W9PEL7-F1
#
_entry.id   AF-A0A1W9PEL7-F1
#
_cell.length_a   1.000
_cell.length_b   1.000
_cell.length_c   1.000
_cell.angle_alpha   90.00
_cell.angle_beta   90.00
_cell.angle_gamma   90.00
#
_symmetry.space_group_name_H-M   'P 1'
#
loop_
_entity.id
_entity.type
_entity.pdbx_description
1 polymer ?
#
loop_
_entity_poly.entity_id
_entity_poly.type
_entity_poly.pdbx_seq_one_letter_code
_entity_poly.pdbx_strand_id
1 'polypeptide(L)'
;MVLISKSPEDTIKIGRKFAHILFPNAIVALVGSLGSGKTVFVKGICQGLGITQEVTSPSFALMNVYQNHIVVFHFDFFRLNSLKEIADLGIEEFLFANGISVIEWAEKAKSFLG
;
A
#
# COMPACT_ATOMS: atom_id res chain seq x y z
N MET A 1 12.89 -14.21 0.07
CA MET A 1 12.02 -15.02 0.95
C MET A 1 10.71 -15.28 0.22
N VAL A 2 10.11 -16.46 0.38
CA VAL A 2 8.79 -16.78 -0.20
C VAL A 2 7.87 -17.23 0.93
N LEU A 3 6.65 -16.69 0.96
CA LEU A 3 5.60 -17.07 1.90
C LEU A 3 4.36 -17.50 1.10
N ILE A 4 3.64 -18.50 1.61
CA ILE A 4 2.44 -19.03 0.96
C ILE A 4 1.25 -18.74 1.88
N SER A 5 0.24 -18.05 1.35
CA SER A 5 -1.04 -17.83 2.00
C SER A 5 -2.10 -18.75 1.40
N LYS A 6 -2.99 -19.30 2.23
CA LYS A 6 -4.10 -20.16 1.79
C LYS A 6 -5.47 -19.52 1.99
N SER A 7 -5.53 -18.33 2.59
CA SER A 7 -6.78 -17.61 2.84
C SER A 7 -6.55 -16.10 3.03
N PRO A 8 -7.59 -15.27 2.97
CA PRO A 8 -7.49 -13.85 3.32
C PRO A 8 -6.96 -13.62 4.74
N GLU A 9 -7.36 -14.45 5.71
CA GLU A 9 -6.91 -14.37 7.10
C GLU A 9 -5.41 -14.64 7.22
N ASP A 10 -4.88 -15.59 6.45
CA ASP A 10 -3.45 -15.85 6.39
C ASP A 10 -2.69 -14.69 5.76
N THR A 11 -3.22 -14.09 4.68
CA THR A 11 -2.64 -12.88 4.07
C THR A 11 -2.60 -11.72 5.05
N ILE A 12 -3.67 -11.53 5.85
CA ILE A 12 -3.71 -10.53 6.92
C ILE A 12 -2.62 -10.82 7.97
N LYS A 13 -2.47 -12.07 8.44
CA LYS A 13 -1.43 -12.44 9.40
C LYS A 13 -0.03 -12.15 8.87
N ILE A 14 0.23 -12.43 7.59
CA ILE A 14 1.51 -12.12 6.95
C ILE A 14 1.73 -10.60 6.92
N GLY A 15 0.74 -9.82 6.49
CA GLY A 15 0.81 -8.36 6.50
C GLY A 15 1.10 -7.78 7.88
N ARG A 16 0.46 -8.32 8.93
CA ARG A 16 0.71 -7.90 10.33
C ARG A 16 2.15 -8.15 10.74
N LYS A 17 2.70 -9.33 10.42
CA LYS A 17 4.11 -9.64 10.72
C LYS A 17 5.07 -8.75 9.94
N PHE A 18 4.75 -8.50 8.66
CA PHE A 18 5.54 -7.64 7.79
C PHE A 18 5.58 -6.19 8.30
N ALA A 19 4.50 -5.69 8.92
CA ALA A 19 4.48 -4.35 9.49
C ALA A 19 5.59 -4.09 10.52
N HIS A 20 6.02 -5.10 11.28
CA HIS A 20 7.03 -4.93 12.32
C HIS A 20 8.45 -4.67 11.80
N ILE A 21 8.70 -4.87 10.51
CA ILE A 21 9.98 -4.54 9.88
C ILE A 21 9.94 -3.22 9.09
N LEU A 22 8.77 -2.58 9.02
CA LEU A 22 8.61 -1.30 8.35
C LEU A 22 9.03 -0.16 9.27
N PHE A 23 9.54 0.90 8.66
CA PHE A 23 10.02 2.11 9.30
C PHE A 23 9.46 3.33 8.55
N PRO A 24 9.43 4.53 9.17
CA PRO A 24 9.03 5.74 8.47
C PRO A 24 9.85 5.96 7.19
N ASN A 25 9.19 6.43 6.13
CA ASN A 25 9.65 6.55 4.75
C ASN A 25 9.80 5.22 3.98
N ALA A 26 9.37 4.08 4.54
CA ALA A 26 9.35 2.83 3.79
C ALA A 26 8.30 2.86 2.68
N ILE A 27 8.68 2.38 1.50
CA ILE A 27 7.79 2.19 0.34
C ILE A 27 7.57 0.69 0.12
N VAL A 28 6.31 0.27 0.10
CA VAL A 28 5.86 -1.09 -0.15
C VAL A 28 5.15 -1.14 -1.50
N ALA A 29 5.86 -1.64 -2.52
CA ALA A 29 5.31 -1.82 -3.86
C ALA A 29 4.58 -3.17 -3.97
N LEU A 30 3.26 -3.14 -4.21
CA LEU A 30 2.43 -4.32 -4.37
C LEU A 30 2.05 -4.52 -5.83
N VAL A 31 2.53 -5.61 -6.41
CA VAL A 31 2.29 -6.02 -7.80
C VAL A 31 1.49 -7.32 -7.80
N GLY A 32 0.48 -7.41 -8.65
CA GLY A 32 -0.33 -8.62 -8.81
C GLY A 32 -1.64 -8.35 -9.52
N SER A 33 -2.27 -9.40 -10.03
CA SER A 33 -3.54 -9.31 -10.76
C SER A 33 -4.70 -8.80 -9.89
N LEU A 34 -5.81 -8.44 -10.54
CA LEU A 34 -7.06 -8.14 -9.84
C LEU A 34 -7.48 -9.34 -8.98
N GLY A 35 -7.91 -9.08 -7.74
CA GLY A 35 -8.31 -10.14 -6.81
C GLY A 35 -7.15 -10.92 -6.16
N SER A 36 -5.88 -10.57 -6.42
CA SER A 36 -4.72 -11.27 -5.84
C SER A 36 -4.52 -11.06 -4.33
N GLY A 37 -5.34 -10.22 -3.68
CA GLY A 37 -5.27 -9.97 -2.25
C GLY A 37 -4.39 -8.80 -1.82
N LYS A 38 -3.99 -7.90 -2.74
CA LYS A 38 -3.20 -6.69 -2.44
C LYS A 38 -3.80 -5.86 -1.29
N THR A 39 -5.06 -5.44 -1.40
CA THR A 39 -5.75 -4.70 -0.32
C THR A 39 -5.89 -5.50 0.98
N VAL A 40 -6.00 -6.84 0.90
CA VAL A 40 -6.02 -7.72 2.08
C VAL A 40 -4.68 -7.72 2.79
N PHE A 41 -3.58 -7.64 2.03
CA PHE A 41 -2.25 -7.47 2.60
C PHE A 41 -2.09 -6.10 3.26
N VAL A 42 -2.59 -5.01 2.64
CA VAL A 42 -2.61 -3.66 3.24
C VAL A 42 -3.39 -3.63 4.54
N LYS A 43 -4.55 -4.30 4.60
CA LYS A 43 -5.31 -4.52 5.84
C LYS A 43 -4.44 -5.14 6.93
N GLY A 44 -3.67 -6.17 6.59
CA GLY A 44 -2.72 -6.81 7.50
C GLY A 44 -1.66 -5.83 8.02
N ILE A 45 -1.06 -5.04 7.12
CA ILE A 45 -0.05 -4.02 7.49
C ILE A 45 -0.65 -3.03 8.49
N CYS A 46 -1.80 -2.43 8.16
CA CYS A 46 -2.46 -1.45 9.02
C CYS A 46 -2.77 -2.04 10.40
N GLN A 47 -3.31 -3.26 10.46
CA GLN A 47 -3.56 -3.94 11.74
C GLN A 47 -2.28 -4.21 12.54
N GLY A 48 -1.16 -4.54 11.88
CA GLY A 48 0.13 -4.73 12.53
C GLY A 48 0.70 -3.44 13.13
N LEU A 49 0.34 -2.28 12.56
CA LEU A 49 0.67 -0.95 13.06
C LEU A 49 -0.36 -0.41 14.08
N GLY A 50 -1.34 -1.23 14.48
CA GLY A 50 -2.38 -0.84 15.44
C GLY A 50 -3.45 0.09 14.89
N ILE A 51 -3.56 0.25 13.56
CA ILE A 51 -4.61 1.04 12.92
C ILE A 51 -5.92 0.25 12.97
N THR A 52 -6.96 0.86 13.53
CA THR A 52 -8.30 0.26 13.71
C THR A 52 -9.33 0.71 12.66
N GLN A 53 -8.98 1.69 11.83
CA GLN A 53 -9.81 2.20 10.74
C GLN A 53 -10.09 1.11 9.71
N GLU A 54 -11.26 1.17 9.06
CA GLU A 54 -11.58 0.28 7.96
C GLU A 54 -10.68 0.58 6.75
N VAL A 55 -9.94 -0.43 6.29
CA VAL A 55 -9.07 -0.32 5.12
C VAL A 55 -9.82 -0.83 3.89
N THR A 56 -9.91 0.01 2.87
CA THR A 56 -10.59 -0.26 1.60
C THR A 56 -9.68 0.14 0.45
N SER A 57 -9.92 -0.40 -0.75
CA SER A 57 -9.12 -0.04 -1.94
C SER A 57 -9.44 1.40 -2.32
N PRO A 58 -8.44 2.30 -2.41
CA PRO A 58 -8.67 3.68 -2.83
C PRO A 58 -8.76 3.79 -4.37
N SER A 59 -9.24 2.78 -5.10
CA SER A 59 -9.16 2.77 -6.57
C SER A 59 -9.79 4.00 -7.25
N PHE A 60 -10.76 4.66 -6.60
CA PHE A 60 -11.36 5.91 -7.07
C PHE A 60 -10.77 7.16 -6.40
N ALA A 61 -10.48 7.08 -5.11
CA ALA A 61 -9.89 8.18 -4.34
C ALA A 61 -8.40 8.39 -4.63
N LEU A 62 -7.76 7.41 -5.29
CA LEU A 62 -6.33 7.25 -5.57
C LEU A 62 -5.46 7.05 -4.33
N MET A 63 -5.82 7.67 -3.21
CA MET A 63 -5.14 7.54 -1.93
C MET A 63 -6.12 7.49 -0.76
N ASN A 64 -5.84 6.62 0.21
CA ASN A 64 -6.37 6.70 1.57
C ASN A 64 -5.22 6.98 2.54
N VAL A 65 -5.50 7.72 3.62
CA VAL A 65 -4.54 7.99 4.68
C VAL A 65 -5.05 7.38 5.98
N TYR A 66 -4.25 6.51 6.59
CA TYR A 66 -4.57 5.87 7.85
C TYR A 66 -3.61 6.32 8.94
N GLN A 67 -4.15 6.73 10.09
CA GLN A 67 -3.36 7.39 11.13
C GLN A 67 -3.29 6.57 12.42
N ASN A 68 -2.08 6.46 12.96
CA ASN A 68 -1.77 6.05 14.32
C ASN A 68 -0.39 6.66 14.70
N HIS A 69 0.44 5.98 15.49
CA HIS A 69 1.83 6.39 15.73
C HIS A 69 2.67 6.53 14.45
N ILE A 70 2.42 5.70 13.43
CA ILE A 70 2.99 5.81 12.09
C ILE A 70 1.84 5.96 11.11
N VAL A 71 1.92 6.96 10.23
CA VAL A 71 0.93 7.20 9.16
C VAL A 71 1.15 6.20 8.02
N VAL A 72 0.07 5.65 7.47
CA VAL A 72 0.10 4.84 6.25
C VAL A 72 -0.59 5.60 5.12
N PHE A 73 0.14 5.84 4.03
CA PHE A 73 -0.37 6.36 2.77
C PHE A 73 -0.61 5.17 1.84
N HIS A 74 -1.88 4.82 1.62
CA HIS A 74 -2.27 3.70 0.77
C HIS A 74 -2.70 4.24 -0.59
N PHE A 75 -1.95 3.89 -1.63
CA PHE A 75 -2.20 4.28 -3.02
C PHE A 75 -2.71 3.10 -3.83
N ASP A 76 -3.55 3.38 -4.84
CA ASP A 76 -3.98 2.40 -5.83
C ASP A 76 -3.96 3.01 -7.23
N PHE A 77 -3.02 2.56 -8.06
CA PHE A 77 -2.83 3.06 -9.43
C PHE A 77 -3.57 2.25 -10.49
N PHE A 78 -4.50 1.36 -10.10
CA PHE A 78 -5.26 0.52 -11.02
C PHE A 78 -5.87 1.31 -12.20
N ARG A 79 -6.40 2.52 -11.95
CA ARG A 79 -7.09 3.33 -12.96
C ARG A 79 -6.20 4.28 -13.75
N LEU A 80 -4.95 4.45 -13.34
CA LEU A 80 -4.03 5.38 -14.01
C LEU A 80 -3.45 4.73 -15.27
N ASN A 81 -3.42 5.49 -16.36
CA ASN A 81 -2.98 5.00 -17.67
C ASN A 81 -1.54 5.40 -17.99
N SER A 82 -0.97 6.35 -17.25
CA SER A 82 0.40 6.81 -17.48
C SER A 82 1.07 7.35 -16.23
N LEU A 83 2.40 7.37 -16.26
CA LEU A 83 3.25 8.05 -15.27
C LEU A 83 2.99 9.55 -15.22
N LYS A 84 2.58 10.15 -16.36
CA LYS A 84 2.23 11.56 -16.42
C LYS A 84 0.99 11.86 -15.57
N GLU A 85 -0.04 11.00 -15.63
CA GLU A 85 -1.21 11.15 -14.76
C GLU A 85 -0.81 11.08 -13.28
N ILE A 86 0.15 10.22 -12.92
CA ILE A 86 0.69 10.15 -11.56
C ILE A 86 1.39 11.47 -11.15
N ALA A 87 2.26 12.00 -12.02
CA ALA A 87 2.96 13.26 -11.76
C ALA A 87 1.99 14.44 -11.61
N ASP A 88 1.02 14.53 -12.51
CA ASP A 88 0.05 15.63 -12.56
C ASP A 88 -0.88 15.66 -11.32
N LEU A 89 -1.01 14.53 -10.60
CA LEU A 89 -1.79 14.45 -9.36
C LEU A 89 -1.07 15.05 -8.14
N GLY A 90 0.23 15.35 -8.22
CA GLY A 90 0.99 15.91 -7.11
C GLY A 90 1.17 14.97 -5.92
N ILE A 91 0.98 13.66 -6.10
CA ILE A 91 1.03 12.68 -5.00
C ILE A 91 2.44 12.38 -4.47
N GLU A 92 3.48 12.86 -5.16
CA GLU A 92 4.88 12.66 -4.77
C GLU A 92 5.17 13.14 -3.35
N GLU A 93 4.57 14.27 -2.94
CA GLU A 93 4.75 14.82 -1.59
C GLU A 93 4.25 13.86 -0.50
N PHE A 94 3.21 13.07 -0.78
CA PHE A 94 2.68 12.06 0.12
C PHE A 94 3.44 10.74 0.03
N LEU A 95 3.84 10.36 -1.18
CA LEU A 95 4.56 9.11 -1.42
C LEU A 95 5.90 9.09 -0.65
N PHE A 96 6.56 10.25 -0.57
CA PHE A 96 7.82 10.45 0.16
C PHE A 96 7.65 11.14 1.51
N ALA A 97 6.41 11.27 2.02
CA ALA A 97 6.15 11.86 3.32
C ALA A 97 6.67 10.97 4.47
N ASN A 98 6.76 11.57 5.67
CA ASN A 98 7.13 10.89 6.90
C ASN A 98 6.03 9.91 7.37
N GLY A 99 6.03 8.72 6.78
CA GLY A 99 5.08 7.63 7.01
C GLY A 99 5.43 6.39 6.19
N ILE A 100 4.52 5.44 6.06
CA ILE A 100 4.71 4.25 5.22
C ILE A 100 3.83 4.39 3.99
N SER A 101 4.43 4.30 2.80
CA SER A 101 3.70 4.31 1.54
C SER A 101 3.47 2.88 1.06
N VAL A 102 2.22 2.49 0.86
CA VAL A 102 1.83 1.18 0.34
C VAL A 102 1.11 1.38 -0.97
N ILE A 103 1.68 0.88 -2.07
CA ILE A 103 1.26 1.22 -3.43
C ILE A 103 0.76 -0.04 -4.13
N GLU A 104 -0.54 -0.14 -4.38
CA GLU A 104 -1.11 -1.15 -5.27
C GLU A 104 -0.90 -0.78 -6.74
N TRP A 105 -0.65 -1.79 -7.58
CA TRP A 105 -0.34 -1.62 -9.01
C TRP A 105 0.93 -0.78 -9.23
N ALA A 106 1.91 -0.96 -8.34
CA ALA A 106 3.15 -0.19 -8.32
C ALA A 106 3.97 -0.33 -9.61
N GLU A 107 3.76 -1.38 -10.41
CA GLU A 107 4.36 -1.53 -11.73
C GLU A 107 4.07 -0.35 -12.68
N LYS A 108 2.95 0.34 -12.47
CA LYS A 108 2.59 1.55 -13.25
C LYS A 108 3.38 2.78 -12.85
N ALA A 109 4.04 2.75 -11.69
CA ALA A 109 4.86 3.82 -11.15
C ALA A 109 6.35 3.47 -11.14
N LYS A 110 6.77 2.41 -11.87
CA LYS A 110 8.13 1.85 -11.76
C LYS A 110 9.25 2.89 -11.95
N SER A 111 9.10 3.84 -12.87
CA SER A 111 10.12 4.87 -13.09
C SER A 111 10.24 5.91 -11.96
N PHE A 112 9.20 6.07 -11.12
CA PHE A 112 9.25 6.94 -9.93
C PHE A 112 9.92 6.26 -8.74
N LEU A 113 9.88 4.93 -8.69
CA LEU A 113 10.30 4.15 -7.53
C LEU A 113 11.76 3.68 -7.59
N GLY A 114 12.46 3.92 -8.71
CA GLY A 114 13.84 3.49 -8.95
C GLY A 114 13.95 2.22 -9.79
#